data_AF-A0A962BI37-F1
#
_entry.id   AF-A0A962BI37-F1
#
_cell.length_a   1.000
_cell.length_b   1.000
_cell.length_c   1.000
_cell.angle_alpha   90.00
_cell.angle_beta   90.00
_cell.angle_gamma   90.00
#
_symmetry.space_group_name_H-M   'P 1'
#
loop_
_entity.id
_entity.type
_entity.pdbx_description
1 polymer ?
#
loop_
_entity_poly.entity_id
_entity_poly.type
_entity_poly.pdbx_seq_one_letter_code
_entity_poly.pdbx_strand_id
1 'polypeptide(L)'
;MSLPRLAVVLPVLLLAACAHAPNEQAAADCSPRDAWERVRAGVATQAACEADDYLRAARLARELGGLEAQRAQLDASLAGLDAASPAVGQTRRRIRQIDVDIEAIRGVAVTRGLVDNQQSLDTD
;
A
#
# COMPACT_ATOMS: atom_id res chain seq x y z
N MET A 1 -55.74 20.09 -56.98
CA MET A 1 -56.04 18.75 -56.46
C MET A 1 -54.74 18.10 -56.02
N SER A 2 -54.63 17.92 -54.70
CA SER A 2 -53.83 16.94 -53.92
C SER A 2 -52.35 16.72 -54.26
N LEU A 3 -51.49 17.36 -53.45
CA LEU A 3 -50.07 17.00 -53.22
C LEU A 3 -49.98 15.75 -52.32
N PRO A 4 -49.12 14.76 -52.62
CA PRO A 4 -48.84 13.68 -51.69
C PRO A 4 -47.83 14.11 -50.61
N ARG A 5 -48.09 13.58 -49.42
CA ARG A 5 -47.51 13.90 -48.11
C ARG A 5 -46.09 13.32 -47.94
N LEU A 6 -45.29 14.04 -47.13
CA LEU A 6 -44.17 13.52 -46.35
C LEU A 6 -44.52 12.18 -45.67
N ALA A 7 -43.58 11.24 -45.66
CA ALA A 7 -42.97 10.71 -44.44
C ALA A 7 -41.99 9.56 -44.74
N VAL A 8 -41.07 9.35 -43.78
CA VAL A 8 -40.34 8.10 -43.48
C VAL A 8 -39.05 7.90 -44.30
N VAL A 9 -37.83 7.76 -43.77
CA VAL A 9 -37.29 7.72 -42.40
C VAL A 9 -35.77 7.96 -42.52
N LEU A 10 -35.20 8.69 -41.55
CA LEU A 10 -33.76 8.83 -41.31
C LEU A 10 -33.03 7.48 -41.45
N PRO A 11 -31.91 7.37 -42.20
CA PRO A 11 -30.94 6.33 -41.91
C PRO A 11 -30.27 6.70 -40.59
N VAL A 12 -30.77 6.06 -39.54
CA VAL A 12 -30.23 6.05 -38.19
C VAL A 12 -28.73 5.82 -38.22
N LEU A 13 -28.00 6.75 -37.61
CA LEU A 13 -26.64 6.63 -37.09
C LEU A 13 -26.37 5.22 -36.55
N LEU A 14 -25.78 4.36 -37.36
CA LEU A 14 -25.32 3.02 -36.97
C LEU A 14 -23.83 2.87 -37.31
N LEU A 15 -23.05 3.82 -36.80
CA LEU A 15 -21.60 3.70 -36.60
C LEU A 15 -21.24 4.37 -35.27
N ALA A 16 -22.01 4.06 -34.22
CA ALA A 16 -21.43 3.96 -32.88
C ALA A 16 -20.57 2.69 -32.88
N ALA A 17 -19.45 2.74 -33.60
CA ALA A 17 -18.35 1.87 -33.32
C ALA A 17 -18.07 2.06 -31.84
N CYS A 18 -18.27 1.00 -31.07
CA CYS A 18 -17.77 0.87 -29.71
C CYS A 18 -16.25 1.03 -29.74
N ALA A 19 -15.77 2.26 -29.86
CA ALA A 19 -14.46 2.67 -29.40
C ALA A 19 -14.55 2.93 -27.89
N HIS A 20 -15.20 2.02 -27.16
CA HIS A 20 -14.79 1.77 -25.78
C HIS A 20 -13.58 0.85 -25.92
N ALA A 21 -12.44 1.44 -26.29
CA ALA A 21 -11.16 0.78 -26.15
C ALA A 21 -11.05 0.39 -24.67
N PRO A 22 -11.10 -0.91 -24.35
CA PRO A 22 -11.06 -1.34 -22.98
C PRO A 22 -9.64 -1.17 -22.47
N ASN A 23 -9.51 -0.61 -21.28
CA ASN A 23 -8.31 -0.65 -20.45
C ASN A 23 -7.04 -0.19 -21.17
N GLU A 24 -6.76 1.11 -21.10
CA GLU A 24 -5.40 1.48 -20.69
C GLU A 24 -5.14 0.74 -19.37
N GLN A 25 -4.54 -0.46 -19.48
CA GLN A 25 -3.83 -1.06 -18.37
C GLN A 25 -2.80 -0.02 -17.98
N ALA A 26 -3.14 0.79 -16.97
CA ALA A 26 -2.19 1.71 -16.35
C ALA A 26 -0.91 0.91 -16.17
N ALA A 27 0.14 1.30 -16.90
CA ALA A 27 1.38 0.55 -16.91
C ALA A 27 1.76 0.31 -15.46
N ALA A 28 2.01 -0.95 -15.09
CA ALA A 28 2.38 -1.33 -13.75
C ALA A 28 3.54 -0.44 -13.29
N ASP A 29 3.27 0.47 -12.35
CA ASP A 29 4.32 1.29 -11.76
C ASP A 29 5.19 0.37 -10.90
N CYS A 30 6.25 -0.15 -11.50
CA CYS A 30 7.22 -1.00 -10.82
C CYS A 30 8.25 -0.19 -10.04
N SER A 31 7.90 1.01 -9.57
CA SER A 31 8.77 1.79 -8.70
C SER A 31 8.86 1.18 -7.30
N PRO A 32 10.02 1.27 -6.64
CA PRO A 32 10.17 0.82 -5.25
C PRO A 32 9.15 1.46 -4.29
N ARG A 33 8.77 2.72 -4.55
CA ARG A 33 7.76 3.45 -3.78
C ARG A 33 6.37 2.82 -3.89
N ASP A 34 5.91 2.46 -5.10
CA ASP A 34 4.65 1.72 -5.28
C ASP A 34 4.66 0.40 -4.49
N ALA A 35 5.75 -0.36 -4.58
CA ALA A 35 5.88 -1.63 -3.85
C ALA A 35 5.72 -1.44 -2.34
N TRP A 36 6.37 -0.41 -1.79
CA TRP A 36 6.28 -0.02 -0.39
C TRP A 36 4.84 0.35 0.00
N GLU A 37 4.24 1.29 -0.72
CA GLU A 37 2.90 1.82 -0.43
C GLU A 37 1.83 0.73 -0.52
N ARG A 38 1.87 -0.12 -1.56
CA ARG A 38 0.93 -1.25 -1.71
C ARG A 38 1.01 -2.21 -0.54
N VAL A 39 2.21 -2.62 -0.15
CA VAL A 39 2.38 -3.53 0.99
C VAL A 39 1.91 -2.89 2.29
N ARG A 40 2.20 -1.60 2.51
CA ARG A 40 1.71 -0.85 3.68
C ARG A 40 0.19 -0.75 3.70
N ALA A 41 -0.45 -0.69 2.54
CA ALA A 41 -1.91 -0.74 2.38
C ALA A 41 -2.50 -2.17 2.47
N GLY A 42 -1.69 -3.20 2.74
CA GLY A 42 -2.14 -4.59 2.79
C GLY A 42 -2.45 -5.19 1.42
N VAL A 43 -1.99 -4.54 0.34
CA VAL A 43 -2.22 -4.96 -1.04
C VAL A 43 -1.02 -5.75 -1.54
N ALA A 44 -1.29 -6.85 -2.26
CA ALA A 44 -0.24 -7.63 -2.89
C ALA A 44 0.53 -6.81 -3.95
N THR A 45 1.84 -7.04 -4.01
CA THR A 45 2.71 -6.50 -5.05
C THR A 45 2.38 -7.08 -6.42
N GLN A 46 2.75 -6.36 -7.48
CA GLN A 46 2.48 -6.78 -8.85
C GLN A 46 3.48 -7.85 -9.29
N ALA A 47 2.99 -9.01 -9.74
CA ALA A 47 3.84 -10.15 -10.09
C ALA A 47 4.76 -9.88 -11.29
N ALA A 48 4.38 -8.96 -12.17
CA ALA A 48 5.19 -8.57 -13.34
C ALA A 48 6.39 -7.67 -12.98
N CYS A 49 6.45 -7.13 -11.75
CA CYS A 49 7.53 -6.28 -11.30
C CYS A 49 8.64 -7.12 -10.66
N GLU A 50 9.65 -7.45 -11.45
CA GLU A 50 10.78 -8.32 -11.03
C GLU A 50 12.02 -7.53 -10.61
N ALA A 51 12.01 -6.20 -10.77
CA ALA A 51 13.15 -5.35 -10.41
C ALA A 51 13.52 -5.53 -8.93
N ASP A 52 14.80 -5.75 -8.66
CA ASP A 52 15.28 -6.03 -7.31
C ASP A 52 14.88 -4.95 -6.29
N ASP A 53 14.96 -3.67 -6.66
CA ASP A 53 14.60 -2.57 -5.75
C ASP A 53 13.11 -2.55 -5.41
N TYR A 54 12.25 -2.94 -6.35
CA TYR A 54 10.82 -3.14 -6.11
C TYR A 54 10.58 -4.23 -5.08
N LEU A 55 11.20 -5.40 -5.28
CA LEU A 55 11.08 -6.54 -4.37
C LEU A 55 11.70 -6.25 -2.99
N ARG A 56 12.81 -5.50 -2.95
CA ARG A 56 13.45 -5.04 -1.71
C ARG A 56 12.54 -4.11 -0.93
N ALA A 57 11.93 -3.12 -1.58
CA ALA A 57 11.01 -2.18 -0.92
C ALA A 57 9.77 -2.91 -0.38
N ALA A 58 9.21 -3.83 -1.15
CA ALA A 58 8.10 -4.67 -0.70
C ALA A 58 8.46 -5.52 0.52
N ARG A 59 9.66 -6.13 0.55
CA ARG A 59 10.14 -6.90 1.68
C ARG A 59 10.29 -6.03 2.93
N LEU A 60 10.91 -4.86 2.77
CA LEU A 60 11.13 -3.92 3.86
C LEU A 60 9.80 -3.44 4.47
N ALA A 61 8.79 -3.17 3.63
CA ALA A 61 7.45 -2.81 4.10
C ALA A 61 6.77 -3.95 4.89
N ARG A 62 6.95 -5.22 4.49
CA ARG A 62 6.44 -6.39 5.23
C ARG A 62 7.15 -6.56 6.56
N GLU A 63 8.47 -6.41 6.58
CA GLU A 63 9.27 -6.49 7.81
C GLU A 63 8.83 -5.42 8.82
N LEU A 64 8.65 -4.18 8.36
CA LEU A 64 8.12 -3.10 9.19
C LEU A 64 6.73 -3.44 9.76
N GLY A 65 5.78 -3.87 8.91
CA GLY A 65 4.45 -4.27 9.36
C GLY A 65 4.48 -5.42 10.37
N GLY A 66 5.38 -6.38 10.20
CA GLY A 66 5.57 -7.49 11.13
C GLY A 66 6.12 -7.05 12.49
N LEU A 67 7.02 -6.06 12.52
CA LEU A 67 7.53 -5.48 13.77
C LEU A 67 6.48 -4.64 14.48
N GLU A 68 5.74 -3.79 13.76
CA GLU A 68 4.65 -2.99 14.31
C GLU A 68 3.55 -3.88 14.93
N ALA A 69 3.18 -4.97 14.25
CA ALA A 69 2.24 -5.96 14.79
C ALA A 69 2.77 -6.66 16.05
N GLN A 70 4.05 -7.05 16.07
CA GLN A 70 4.68 -7.64 17.26
C GLN A 70 4.71 -6.66 18.44
N ARG A 71 5.02 -5.38 18.19
CA ARG A 71 4.99 -4.34 19.22
C ARG A 71 3.59 -4.20 19.81
N ALA A 72 2.58 -4.06 18.97
CA ALA A 72 1.18 -3.96 19.42
C ALA A 72 0.73 -5.18 20.23
N GLN A 73 1.16 -6.38 19.85
CA GLN A 73 0.88 -7.60 20.62
C GLN A 73 1.55 -7.58 22.01
N LEU A 74 2.79 -7.08 22.10
CA LEU A 74 3.49 -6.96 23.38
C LEU A 74 2.88 -5.88 24.27
N ASP A 75 2.43 -4.77 23.69
CA ASP A 75 1.69 -3.72 24.40
C ASP A 75 0.38 -4.28 24.99
N ALA A 76 -0.39 -5.01 24.18
CA ALA A 76 -1.60 -5.69 24.65
C ALA A 76 -1.30 -6.72 25.75
N SER A 77 -0.19 -7.46 25.62
CA SER A 77 0.25 -8.40 26.65
C SER A 77 0.63 -7.69 27.95
N LEU A 78 1.31 -6.54 27.86
CA LEU A 78 1.72 -5.74 29.02
C LEU A 78 0.51 -5.22 29.80
N ALA A 79 -0.57 -4.84 29.11
CA ALA A 79 -1.81 -4.39 29.74
C ALA A 79 -2.52 -5.49 30.55
N GLY A 80 -2.27 -6.76 30.23
CA GLY A 80 -2.83 -7.92 30.94
C GLY A 80 -1.96 -8.45 32.09
N LEU A 81 -0.75 -7.91 32.29
CA LEU A 81 0.18 -8.38 33.33
C LEU A 81 -0.03 -7.63 34.66
N ASP A 82 0.12 -8.34 35.76
CA ASP A 82 0.30 -7.71 37.08
C ASP A 82 1.60 -6.89 37.09
N ALA A 83 1.55 -5.66 37.61
CA ALA A 83 2.67 -4.74 37.69
C ALA A 83 3.86 -5.31 38.49
N ALA A 84 3.61 -6.19 39.46
CA ALA A 84 4.65 -6.86 40.23
C ALA A 84 5.28 -8.06 39.48
N SER A 85 4.74 -8.45 38.32
CA SER A 85 5.24 -9.60 37.58
C SER A 85 6.64 -9.35 37.01
N PRO A 86 7.60 -10.28 37.17
CA PRO A 86 8.92 -10.18 36.56
C PRO A 86 8.87 -10.13 35.02
N ALA A 87 7.77 -10.60 34.41
CA ALA A 87 7.56 -10.53 32.96
C ALA A 87 7.44 -9.09 32.44
N VAL A 88 6.94 -8.14 33.25
CA VAL A 88 6.76 -6.72 32.86
C VAL A 88 8.09 -6.12 32.39
N GLY A 89 9.17 -6.35 33.13
CA GLY A 89 10.49 -5.82 32.80
C GLY A 89 11.06 -6.43 31.51
N GLN A 90 10.83 -7.72 31.28
CA GLN A 90 11.24 -8.40 30.06
C GLN A 90 10.48 -7.88 28.83
N THR A 91 9.15 -7.78 28.93
CA THR A 91 8.29 -7.27 27.85
C THR A 91 8.68 -5.84 27.46
N ARG A 92 8.90 -4.94 28.44
CA ARG A 92 9.35 -3.56 28.16
C ARG A 92 10.72 -3.48 27.48
N ARG A 93 11.64 -4.39 27.81
CA ARG A 93 12.93 -4.47 27.08
C ARG A 93 12.72 -4.91 25.64
N ARG A 94 11.84 -5.88 25.41
CA ARG A 94 11.53 -6.36 24.06
C ARG A 94 10.86 -5.28 23.19
N ILE A 95 9.91 -4.53 23.75
CA ILE A 95 9.27 -3.38 23.08
C ILE A 95 10.34 -2.38 22.62
N ARG A 96 11.24 -1.95 23.53
CA ARG A 96 12.32 -1.02 23.18
C ARG A 96 13.23 -1.51 22.06
N GLN A 97 13.54 -2.80 22.02
CA GLN A 97 14.34 -3.35 20.91
C GLN A 97 13.56 -3.25 19.59
N ILE A 98 12.27 -3.60 19.59
CA ILE A 98 11.43 -3.51 18.40
C ILE A 98 11.28 -2.05 17.94
N ASP A 99 11.16 -1.09 18.87
CA ASP A 99 11.11 0.34 18.53
C ASP A 99 12.37 0.78 17.79
N VAL A 100 13.56 0.33 18.23
CA VAL A 100 14.83 0.59 17.54
C VAL A 100 14.86 -0.04 16.15
N ASP A 101 14.39 -1.28 16.02
CA ASP A 101 14.36 -1.99 14.74
C ASP A 101 13.38 -1.31 13.75
N ILE A 102 12.22 -0.85 14.23
CA ILE A 102 11.24 -0.06 13.47
C ILE A 102 11.88 1.24 12.96
N GLU A 103 12.56 1.98 13.84
CA GLU A 103 13.20 3.23 13.48
C GLU A 103 14.31 3.04 12.45
N ALA A 104 15.11 1.97 12.59
CA ALA A 104 16.13 1.62 11.62
C ALA A 104 15.52 1.37 10.23
N ILE A 105 14.40 0.64 10.14
CA ILE A 105 13.72 0.41 8.87
C ILE A 105 13.14 1.71 8.30
N ARG A 106 12.53 2.56 9.13
CA ARG A 106 12.01 3.87 8.70
C ARG A 106 13.12 4.77 8.14
N GLY A 107 14.28 4.81 8.80
CA GLY A 107 15.46 5.53 8.31
C GLY A 107 15.96 5.03 6.95
N VAL A 108 15.97 3.70 6.73
CA VAL A 108 16.28 3.12 5.42
C VAL A 108 15.24 3.50 4.37
N ALA A 109 13.96 3.48 4.72
CA ALA A 109 12.87 3.85 3.81
C ALA A 109 12.99 5.31 3.34
N VAL A 110 13.29 6.23 4.26
CA VAL A 110 13.57 7.65 3.95
C VAL A 110 14.78 7.78 3.03
N THR A 111 15.91 7.15 3.38
CA THR A 111 17.16 7.27 2.62
C THR A 111 17.02 6.72 1.19
N ARG A 112 16.12 5.74 0.99
CA ARG A 112 15.80 5.17 -0.32
C ARG A 112 14.69 5.89 -1.07
N GLY A 113 14.11 6.95 -0.51
CA GLY A 113 13.00 7.70 -1.12
C GLY A 113 11.70 6.90 -1.23
N LEU A 114 11.51 5.89 -0.36
CA LEU A 114 10.27 5.10 -0.30
C LEU A 114 9.16 5.85 0.45
N VAL A 115 9.54 6.76 1.33
CA VAL A 115 8.66 7.67 2.07
C VAL A 115 9.27 9.06 2.06
N ASP A 116 8.40 10.08 2.12
CA ASP A 116 8.88 11.45 2.19
C ASP A 116 9.41 11.76 3.60
N ASN A 117 10.42 12.63 3.68
CA ASN A 117 11.11 12.95 4.93
C ASN A 117 10.16 13.49 6.02
N GLN A 118 9.03 14.09 5.62
CA GLN A 118 8.02 14.62 6.56
C GLN A 118 7.14 13.53 7.19
N GLN A 119 6.87 12.41 6.50
CA GLN A 119 6.02 11.34 7.05
C GLN A 119 6.68 10.60 8.22
N SER A 120 8.01 10.69 8.37
CA SER A 120 8.71 10.11 9.52
C SER A 120 8.40 10.82 10.85
N LEU A 121 7.86 12.05 10.81
CA LEU A 121 7.63 12.88 11.99
C LEU A 121 6.21 12.78 12.56
N ASP A 122 5.25 12.23 11.80
CA ASP A 122 3.83 12.21 12.18
C ASP A 122 3.38 10.91 12.88
N THR A 123 4.31 10.06 13.32
CA THR A 123 3.96 8.82 14.05
C THR A 123 4.19 9.00 15.55
N ASP A 124 3.27 9.72 16.20
CA ASP A 124 3.14 9.84 17.67
C ASP A 124 2.49 8.60 18.31
#